data_AF-A0A8X7JGX9-F1
#
_entry.id   AF-A0A8X7JGX9-F1
#
_cell.length_a   1.000
_cell.length_b   1.000
_cell.length_c   1.000
_cell.angle_alpha   90.00
_cell.angle_beta   90.00
_cell.angle_gamma   90.00
#
_symmetry.space_group_name_H-M   'P 1'
#
loop_
_entity.id
_entity.type
_entity.pdbx_description
1 polymer ?
#
loop_
_entity_poly.entity_id
_entity_poly.type
_entity_poly.pdbx_seq_one_letter_code
_entity_poly.pdbx_strand_id
1 'polypeptide(L)'
;MVINPWMLVRDRLYGSFDLTLGGEVLDLAPVSRLRGISLSNVPPRILSKVGFSENISNRLEHSLGVAHLAQYHDEDLVYAALFHDVGLPPFSHMVEHLMREDHEARSARLAWDLGYSRASTILSGKHHLSWMISSGIDLDNADNVARFLVTGLASSPSYDPIRLAKSMDPGRGCFLDTSIVKKWLVDRKRLYSRLFGWANLAPHSVMTSLLEDMFIEGILDEAFFDMTDEEGIAMLLRHRRRRMNALLSGHFPREVLRLEGLEPLDWETRFGLEREIEGRLGRERFSVFVFSGRSKEDRKLRIKTCDGSLLEFGRESPTLTVVFTYFRPSGEELKLIRGCIESGC
;
A
#
# COMPACT_ATOMS: atom_id res chain seq x y z
N MET A 1 34.91 -16.22 -4.71
CA MET A 1 33.48 -15.88 -4.53
C MET A 1 32.90 -16.96 -3.63
N VAL A 2 32.70 -16.66 -2.35
CA VAL A 2 32.14 -17.63 -1.40
C VAL A 2 30.63 -17.58 -1.57
N ILE A 3 30.08 -18.49 -2.38
CA ILE A 3 28.65 -18.70 -2.47
C ILE A 3 28.27 -19.30 -1.12
N ASN A 4 27.64 -18.51 -0.25
CA ASN A 4 27.15 -18.99 1.02
C ASN A 4 25.96 -19.92 0.69
N PRO A 5 26.06 -21.25 0.94
CA PRO A 5 25.11 -22.22 0.39
C PRO A 5 23.74 -22.20 1.10
N TRP A 6 23.56 -21.32 2.09
CA TRP A 6 22.33 -21.19 2.87
C TRP A 6 22.11 -19.72 3.18
N MET A 7 20.97 -19.18 2.76
CA MET A 7 20.55 -17.84 3.18
C MET A 7 19.45 -17.95 4.23
N LEU A 8 19.87 -18.08 5.49
CA LEU A 8 18.94 -18.09 6.62
C LEU A 8 18.43 -16.66 6.89
N VAL A 9 17.16 -16.42 6.60
CA VAL A 9 16.47 -15.16 6.88
C VAL A 9 15.84 -15.24 8.27
N ARG A 10 16.04 -14.19 9.08
CA ARG A 10 15.30 -13.99 10.34
C ARG A 10 14.17 -12.99 10.08
N ASP A 11 12.94 -13.43 10.29
CA ASP A 11 11.74 -12.67 10.00
C ASP A 11 10.82 -12.63 11.22
N ARG A 12 10.18 -11.48 11.45
CA ARG A 12 9.34 -11.24 12.64
C ARG A 12 8.00 -11.96 12.61
N LEU A 13 7.52 -12.33 11.43
CA LEU A 13 6.27 -13.04 11.22
C LEU A 13 6.50 -14.56 11.13
N TYR A 14 7.51 -15.00 10.39
CA TYR A 14 7.77 -16.43 10.12
C TYR A 14 8.90 -17.03 10.95
N GLY A 15 9.60 -16.25 11.78
CA GLY A 15 10.71 -16.73 12.60
C GLY A 15 12.00 -16.85 11.81
N SER A 16 12.38 -18.05 11.39
CA SER A 16 13.57 -18.24 10.54
C SER A 16 13.27 -19.22 9.42
N PHE A 17 13.64 -18.84 8.21
CA PHE A 17 13.44 -19.67 7.02
C PHE A 17 14.63 -19.57 6.07
N ASP A 18 14.79 -20.59 5.25
CA ASP A 18 15.83 -20.67 4.23
C ASP A 18 15.34 -20.03 2.94
N LEU A 19 16.14 -19.13 2.37
CA LEU A 19 15.92 -18.51 1.07
C LEU A 19 17.13 -18.72 0.15
N THR A 20 17.65 -19.95 0.11
CA THR A 20 18.74 -20.32 -0.81
C THR A 20 18.34 -20.07 -2.27
N LEU A 21 17.10 -20.34 -2.64
CA LEU A 21 16.54 -19.94 -3.94
C LEU A 21 16.16 -18.46 -3.93
N GLY A 22 16.70 -17.68 -4.87
CA GLY A 22 16.45 -16.24 -4.99
C GLY A 22 17.33 -15.37 -4.10
N GLY A 23 18.17 -15.95 -3.24
CA GLY A 23 19.09 -15.19 -2.38
C GLY A 23 20.05 -14.29 -3.17
N GLU A 24 20.40 -14.68 -4.40
CA GLU A 24 21.27 -13.92 -5.30
C GLU A 24 20.66 -12.59 -5.77
N VAL A 25 19.33 -12.44 -5.73
CA VAL A 25 18.68 -11.19 -6.18
C VAL A 25 18.69 -10.10 -5.11
N LEU A 26 18.97 -10.44 -3.86
CA LEU A 26 18.84 -9.51 -2.74
C LEU A 26 19.88 -8.39 -2.75
N ASP A 27 20.99 -8.59 -3.45
CA ASP A 27 22.03 -7.58 -3.65
C ASP A 27 21.79 -6.72 -4.91
N LEU A 28 20.77 -7.03 -5.72
CA LEU A 28 20.41 -6.19 -6.87
C LEU A 28 19.86 -4.85 -6.36
N ALA A 29 20.32 -3.75 -6.96
CA ALA A 29 19.97 -2.40 -6.50
C ALA A 29 18.45 -2.18 -6.36
N PRO A 30 17.58 -2.57 -7.33
CA PRO A 30 16.14 -2.39 -7.18
C PRO A 30 15.52 -3.16 -6.01
N VAL A 31 16.03 -4.36 -5.71
CA VAL A 31 15.54 -5.22 -4.62
C VAL A 31 16.04 -4.71 -3.27
N SER A 32 17.35 -4.43 -3.16
CA SER A 32 17.95 -3.93 -1.91
C SER A 32 17.37 -2.58 -1.48
N ARG A 33 16.96 -1.73 -2.43
CA ARG A 33 16.29 -0.44 -2.18
C ARG A 33 15.01 -0.60 -1.35
N LEU A 34 14.29 -1.71 -1.48
CA LEU A 34 13.07 -1.98 -0.73
C LEU A 34 13.26 -1.98 0.79
N ARG A 35 14.50 -2.07 1.30
CA ARG A 35 14.82 -1.86 2.73
C ARG A 35 14.46 -0.45 3.20
N GLY A 36 14.55 0.54 2.30
CA GLY A 36 14.28 1.95 2.58
C GLY A 36 12.85 2.38 2.27
N ILE A 37 11.97 1.47 1.84
CA ILE A 37 10.56 1.77 1.53
C ILE A 37 9.69 1.05 2.55
N SER A 38 8.85 1.79 3.28
CA SER A 38 7.98 1.19 4.28
C SER A 38 6.80 0.44 3.64
N LEU A 39 6.28 -0.56 4.35
CA LEU A 39 5.06 -1.27 3.97
C LEU A 39 3.82 -0.36 4.01
N SER A 40 3.91 0.80 4.68
CA SER A 40 2.84 1.79 4.72
C SER A 40 3.07 2.89 3.69
N ASN A 41 1.98 3.51 3.24
CA ASN A 41 2.07 4.71 2.42
C ASN A 41 2.59 5.91 3.24
N VAL A 42 2.19 6.02 4.50
CA VAL A 42 2.65 7.10 5.38
C VAL A 42 3.86 6.60 6.17
N PRO A 43 5.00 7.32 6.15
CA PRO A 43 6.21 6.90 6.86
C PRO A 43 5.97 6.55 8.35
N PRO A 44 6.57 5.47 8.88
CA PRO A 44 6.30 4.99 10.24
C PRO A 44 6.51 6.03 11.34
N ARG A 45 7.53 6.89 11.18
CA ARG A 45 7.84 8.00 12.10
C ARG A 45 6.75 9.08 12.19
N ILE A 46 5.87 9.17 11.19
CA ILE A 46 4.70 10.05 11.20
C ILE A 46 3.52 9.27 11.81
N LEU A 47 3.30 8.02 11.37
CA LEU A 47 2.20 7.19 11.87
C LEU A 47 2.32 6.86 13.36
N SER A 48 3.52 6.85 13.93
CA SER A 48 3.71 6.64 15.36
C SER A 48 3.09 7.73 16.23
N LYS A 49 2.93 8.93 15.68
CA LYS A 49 2.26 10.05 16.36
C LYS A 49 0.75 9.85 16.49
N VAL A 50 0.20 8.84 15.81
CA VAL A 50 -1.24 8.56 15.69
C VAL A 50 -1.55 7.10 16.00
N GLY A 51 -0.70 6.46 16.81
CA GLY A 51 -0.98 5.17 17.43
C GLY A 51 -0.74 3.95 16.54
N PHE A 52 0.16 4.06 15.56
CA PHE A 52 0.80 2.91 14.92
C PHE A 52 2.19 2.68 15.51
N SER A 53 2.79 1.53 15.23
CA SER A 53 4.16 1.21 15.61
C SER A 53 5.19 1.98 14.77
N GLU A 54 6.32 2.38 15.36
CA GLU A 54 7.48 2.92 14.63
C GLU A 54 8.22 1.83 13.82
N ASN A 55 8.00 0.55 14.17
CA ASN A 55 8.69 -0.60 13.58
C ASN A 55 7.86 -1.30 12.50
N ILE A 56 7.00 -0.58 11.78
CA ILE A 56 6.32 -1.14 10.59
C ILE A 56 7.38 -1.72 9.65
N SER A 57 7.11 -2.91 9.10
CA SER A 57 8.04 -3.57 8.19
C SER A 57 8.34 -2.72 6.95
N ASN A 58 9.50 -2.96 6.34
CA ASN A 58 9.79 -2.44 5.00
C ASN A 58 9.31 -3.42 3.90
N ARG A 59 9.35 -2.95 2.66
CA ARG A 59 8.94 -3.70 1.47
C ARG A 59 9.84 -4.90 1.22
N LEU A 60 11.13 -4.85 1.58
CA LEU A 60 12.01 -6.03 1.45
C LEU A 60 11.57 -7.16 2.40
N GLU A 61 11.32 -6.85 3.68
CA GLU A 61 10.81 -7.84 4.65
C GLU A 61 9.52 -8.49 4.14
N HIS A 62 8.63 -7.68 3.54
CA HIS A 62 7.42 -8.17 2.89
C HIS A 62 7.72 -9.08 1.70
N SER A 63 8.53 -8.65 0.73
CA SER A 63 8.90 -9.47 -0.44
C SER A 63 9.58 -10.78 -0.04
N LEU A 64 10.43 -10.79 0.99
CA LEU A 64 11.02 -12.00 1.56
C LEU A 64 9.95 -12.93 2.15
N GLY A 65 8.95 -12.37 2.82
CA GLY A 65 7.80 -13.09 3.33
C GLY A 65 6.95 -13.74 2.22
N VAL A 66 6.63 -12.98 1.17
CA VAL A 66 5.90 -13.51 0.01
C VAL A 66 6.71 -14.61 -0.68
N ALA A 67 8.03 -14.42 -0.80
CA ALA A 67 8.94 -15.42 -1.35
C ALA A 67 8.96 -16.70 -0.52
N HIS A 68 8.95 -16.58 0.81
CA HIS A 68 8.82 -17.73 1.71
C HIS A 68 7.51 -18.50 1.49
N LEU A 69 6.39 -17.80 1.29
CA LEU A 69 5.12 -18.45 0.96
C LEU A 69 5.15 -19.10 -0.43
N ALA A 70 5.82 -18.47 -1.41
CA ALA A 70 5.95 -18.96 -2.78
C ALA A 70 6.76 -20.26 -2.89
N GLN A 71 7.71 -20.51 -1.98
CA GLN A 71 8.53 -21.74 -1.94
C GLN A 71 7.71 -23.03 -1.83
N TYR A 72 6.45 -22.96 -1.39
CA TYR A 72 5.57 -24.14 -1.34
C TYR A 72 4.99 -24.53 -2.71
N HIS A 73 5.27 -23.76 -3.77
CA HIS A 73 4.58 -23.88 -5.05
C HIS A 73 5.52 -24.01 -6.25
N ASP A 74 6.30 -22.96 -6.55
CA ASP A 74 7.06 -22.87 -7.80
C ASP A 74 8.28 -21.94 -7.64
N GLU A 75 9.39 -22.28 -8.29
CA GLU A 75 10.61 -21.47 -8.25
C GLU A 75 10.43 -20.10 -8.92
N ASP A 76 9.67 -20.03 -10.01
CA ASP A 76 9.39 -18.77 -10.72
C ASP A 76 8.52 -17.84 -9.87
N LEU A 77 7.66 -18.40 -9.00
CA LEU A 77 6.90 -17.63 -8.02
C LEU A 77 7.78 -17.03 -6.94
N VAL A 78 8.87 -17.69 -6.53
CA VAL A 78 9.84 -17.12 -5.57
C VAL A 78 10.48 -15.86 -6.16
N TYR A 79 10.92 -15.91 -7.41
CA TYR A 79 11.44 -14.73 -8.09
C TYR A 79 10.38 -13.65 -8.29
N ALA A 80 9.18 -14.01 -8.75
CA ALA A 80 8.08 -13.04 -8.89
C ALA A 80 7.77 -12.34 -7.55
N ALA A 81 7.74 -13.10 -6.45
CA ALA A 81 7.54 -12.54 -5.12
C ALA A 81 8.66 -11.59 -4.67
N LEU A 82 9.92 -11.88 -4.99
CA LEU A 82 11.04 -10.98 -4.68
C LEU A 82 11.03 -9.70 -5.51
N PHE A 83 10.43 -9.74 -6.71
CA PHE A 83 10.36 -8.61 -7.62
C PHE A 83 9.05 -7.82 -7.55
N HIS A 84 7.96 -8.33 -6.97
CA HIS A 84 6.62 -7.74 -7.17
C HIS A 84 6.51 -6.26 -6.76
N ASP A 85 7.26 -5.86 -5.72
CA ASP A 85 7.24 -4.51 -5.17
C ASP A 85 8.42 -3.61 -5.61
N VAL A 86 9.36 -4.10 -6.45
CA VAL A 86 10.58 -3.32 -6.80
C VAL A 86 10.30 -2.03 -7.57
N GLY A 87 9.14 -1.96 -8.24
CA GLY A 87 8.66 -0.78 -8.94
C GLY A 87 8.07 0.30 -8.04
N LEU A 88 7.88 0.04 -6.74
CA LEU A 88 7.26 1.03 -5.85
C LEU A 88 8.14 2.28 -5.66
N PRO A 89 7.55 3.47 -5.69
CA PRO A 89 8.23 4.72 -5.34
C PRO A 89 8.37 4.86 -3.80
N PRO A 90 9.07 5.89 -3.29
CA PRO A 90 8.94 6.26 -1.89
C PRO A 90 7.47 6.52 -1.55
N PHE A 91 7.07 6.17 -0.33
CA PHE A 91 5.69 6.31 0.17
C PHE A 91 4.69 5.38 -0.53
N SER A 92 5.18 4.29 -1.11
CA SER A 92 4.37 3.21 -1.69
C SER A 92 3.33 3.76 -2.69
N HIS A 93 2.06 3.37 -2.57
CA HIS A 93 1.02 3.75 -3.53
C HIS A 93 0.59 5.22 -3.44
N MET A 94 1.18 6.05 -2.55
CA MET A 94 0.75 7.44 -2.34
C MET A 94 0.97 8.33 -3.56
N VAL A 95 1.99 8.04 -4.36
CA VAL A 95 2.42 8.85 -5.51
C VAL A 95 2.34 8.09 -6.83
N GLU A 96 1.76 6.89 -6.80
CA GLU A 96 1.68 6.02 -7.97
C GLU A 96 0.89 6.66 -9.12
N HIS A 97 -0.14 7.45 -8.81
CA HIS A 97 -0.92 8.20 -9.81
C HIS A 97 -0.14 9.32 -10.50
N LEU A 98 1.03 9.68 -9.98
CA LEU A 98 1.93 10.68 -10.58
C LEU A 98 3.00 10.03 -11.47
N MET A 99 3.14 8.70 -11.42
CA MET A 99 4.09 7.97 -12.22
C MET A 99 3.59 7.78 -13.65
N ARG A 100 4.52 7.66 -14.60
CA ARG A 100 4.20 7.38 -16.01
C ARG A 100 3.63 5.97 -16.24
N GLU A 101 3.92 5.06 -15.34
CA GLU A 101 3.46 3.68 -15.32
C GLU A 101 3.20 3.27 -13.87
N ASP A 102 2.32 2.30 -13.66
CA ASP A 102 2.08 1.74 -12.33
C ASP A 102 3.27 0.89 -11.84
N HIS A 103 3.25 0.59 -10.54
CA HIS A 103 4.35 -0.17 -9.93
C HIS A 103 4.41 -1.62 -10.45
N GLU A 104 3.29 -2.23 -10.84
CA GLU A 104 3.26 -3.62 -11.34
C GLU A 104 3.98 -3.72 -12.70
N ALA A 105 3.67 -2.81 -13.64
CA ALA A 105 4.32 -2.71 -14.94
C ALA A 105 5.82 -2.41 -14.79
N ARG A 106 6.17 -1.51 -13.87
CA ARG A 106 7.56 -1.17 -13.56
C ARG A 106 8.31 -2.37 -12.96
N SER A 107 7.72 -3.09 -12.01
CA SER A 107 8.28 -4.32 -11.42
C SER A 107 8.50 -5.39 -12.48
N ALA A 108 7.52 -5.60 -13.38
CA ALA A 108 7.64 -6.55 -14.47
C ALA A 108 8.77 -6.16 -15.45
N ARG A 109 8.93 -4.88 -15.81
CA ARG A 109 10.03 -4.42 -16.65
C ARG A 109 11.37 -4.62 -15.95
N LEU A 110 11.52 -4.20 -14.69
CA LEU A 110 12.77 -4.33 -13.96
C LEU A 110 13.20 -5.81 -13.83
N ALA A 111 12.26 -6.71 -13.57
CA ALA A 111 12.54 -8.15 -13.58
C ALA A 111 13.04 -8.63 -14.96
N TRP A 112 12.41 -8.16 -16.05
CA TRP A 112 12.83 -8.49 -17.41
C TRP A 112 14.25 -8.00 -17.73
N ASP A 113 14.53 -6.73 -17.44
CA ASP A 113 15.83 -6.09 -17.72
C ASP A 113 16.98 -6.76 -16.95
N LEU A 114 16.67 -7.34 -15.79
CA LEU A 114 17.61 -8.10 -14.95
C LEU A 114 17.72 -9.58 -15.33
N GLY A 115 17.01 -10.04 -16.37
CA GLY A 115 17.08 -11.42 -16.88
C GLY A 115 16.06 -12.40 -16.29
N TYR A 116 15.11 -11.94 -15.47
CA TYR A 116 14.07 -12.76 -14.84
C TYR A 116 12.78 -12.74 -15.66
N SER A 117 12.84 -13.21 -16.90
CA SER A 117 11.74 -13.15 -17.88
C SER A 117 10.47 -13.89 -17.45
N ARG A 118 10.60 -15.01 -16.74
CA ARG A 118 9.45 -15.75 -16.19
C ARG A 118 8.76 -14.99 -15.06
N ALA A 119 9.54 -14.44 -14.12
CA ALA A 119 9.02 -13.56 -13.08
C ALA A 119 8.31 -12.34 -13.69
N SER A 120 8.91 -11.69 -14.69
CA SER A 120 8.27 -10.60 -15.45
C SER A 120 6.93 -11.02 -16.08
N THR A 121 6.85 -12.21 -16.66
CA THR A 121 5.60 -12.73 -17.25
C THR A 121 4.53 -12.96 -16.19
N ILE A 122 4.91 -13.45 -15.01
CA ILE A 122 4.01 -13.59 -13.85
C ILE A 122 3.51 -12.22 -13.39
N LEU A 123 4.43 -11.27 -13.16
CA LEU A 123 4.10 -9.92 -12.67
C LEU A 123 3.23 -9.13 -13.65
N SER A 124 3.43 -9.32 -14.95
CA SER A 124 2.60 -8.66 -15.98
C SER A 124 1.20 -9.28 -16.19
N GLY A 125 0.81 -10.26 -15.37
CA GLY A 125 -0.50 -10.92 -15.49
C GLY A 125 -0.62 -11.92 -16.66
N LYS A 126 0.49 -12.23 -17.33
CA LYS A 126 0.51 -13.05 -18.57
C LYS A 126 0.82 -14.52 -18.32
N HIS A 127 0.97 -14.94 -17.06
CA HIS A 127 1.28 -16.32 -16.68
C HIS A 127 0.12 -16.97 -15.91
N HIS A 128 0.00 -18.29 -16.00
CA HIS A 128 -1.04 -19.02 -15.26
C HIS A 128 -0.88 -18.94 -13.73
N LEU A 129 0.31 -18.55 -13.23
CA LEU A 129 0.59 -18.33 -11.80
C LEU A 129 0.37 -16.89 -11.35
N SER A 130 0.06 -15.95 -12.24
CA SER A 130 -0.10 -14.52 -11.91
C SER A 130 -1.13 -14.28 -10.79
N TRP A 131 -2.18 -15.10 -10.74
CA TRP A 131 -3.21 -14.98 -9.70
C TRP A 131 -2.70 -15.23 -8.27
N MET A 132 -1.57 -15.91 -8.12
CA MET A 132 -0.95 -16.16 -6.81
C MET A 132 -0.11 -14.97 -6.33
N ILE A 133 0.15 -13.97 -7.18
CA ILE A 133 0.85 -12.74 -6.79
C ILE A 133 -0.10 -11.54 -6.80
N SER A 134 -0.95 -11.39 -7.82
CA SER A 134 -1.89 -10.28 -7.95
C SER A 134 -3.31 -10.79 -8.23
N SER A 135 -4.13 -10.88 -7.18
CA SER A 135 -5.55 -11.23 -7.26
C SER A 135 -6.39 -10.73 -6.06
N GLY A 136 -7.55 -11.35 -5.84
CA GLY A 136 -8.43 -11.08 -4.70
C GLY A 136 -7.81 -11.43 -3.35
N ILE A 137 -7.14 -12.58 -3.34
CA ILE A 137 -6.46 -13.20 -2.21
C ILE A 137 -5.33 -14.05 -2.80
N ASP A 138 -4.11 -13.58 -2.59
CA ASP A 138 -2.86 -14.05 -3.18
C ASP A 138 -1.79 -14.13 -2.09
N LEU A 139 -0.55 -14.47 -2.47
CA LEU A 139 0.58 -14.58 -1.56
C LEU A 139 1.02 -13.21 -1.00
N ASP A 140 0.94 -12.13 -1.80
CA ASP A 140 1.17 -10.75 -1.33
C ASP A 140 0.22 -10.45 -0.16
N ASN A 141 -1.08 -10.52 -0.41
CA ASN A 141 -2.09 -10.17 0.57
C ASN A 141 -2.13 -11.12 1.78
N ALA A 142 -1.69 -12.37 1.62
CA ALA A 142 -1.52 -13.32 2.72
C ALA A 142 -0.40 -12.87 3.68
N ASP A 143 0.71 -12.35 3.16
CA ASP A 143 1.78 -11.80 3.98
C ASP A 143 1.43 -10.41 4.51
N ASN A 144 1.07 -9.48 3.61
CA ASN A 144 0.90 -8.06 3.89
C ASN A 144 -0.06 -7.81 5.05
N VAL A 145 -1.23 -8.45 5.04
CA VAL A 145 -2.22 -8.32 6.13
C VAL A 145 -1.64 -8.81 7.46
N ALA A 146 -1.06 -10.01 7.50
CA ALA A 146 -0.49 -10.55 8.74
C ALA A 146 0.70 -9.71 9.23
N ARG A 147 1.59 -9.32 8.33
CA ARG A 147 2.79 -8.51 8.63
C ARG A 147 2.43 -7.14 9.15
N PHE A 148 1.44 -6.46 8.56
CA PHE A 148 1.01 -5.15 9.05
C PHE A 148 0.34 -5.26 10.42
N LEU A 149 -0.47 -6.30 10.65
CA LEU A 149 -1.04 -6.55 11.98
C LEU A 149 0.05 -6.70 13.04
N VAL A 150 1.07 -7.53 12.78
CA VAL A 150 2.17 -7.80 13.71
C VAL A 150 3.04 -6.56 13.92
N THR A 151 3.50 -5.95 12.82
CA THR A 151 4.56 -4.94 12.89
C THR A 151 4.04 -3.51 12.98
N GLY A 152 2.86 -3.24 12.44
CA GLY A 152 2.23 -1.93 12.45
C GLY A 152 1.20 -1.71 13.57
N LEU A 153 0.48 -2.75 13.97
CA LEU A 153 -0.56 -2.67 15.00
C LEU A 153 -0.23 -3.45 16.29
N ALA A 154 0.95 -4.08 16.37
CA ALA A 154 1.34 -4.93 17.51
C ALA A 154 0.26 -5.97 17.88
N SER A 155 -0.36 -6.57 16.86
CA SER A 155 -1.48 -7.49 16.97
C SER A 155 -1.18 -8.79 16.23
N SER A 156 -1.80 -9.89 16.65
CA SER A 156 -1.61 -11.19 15.99
C SER A 156 -2.69 -11.44 14.93
N PRO A 157 -2.34 -12.04 13.78
CA PRO A 157 -3.33 -12.54 12.85
C PRO A 157 -4.10 -13.72 13.44
N SER A 158 -5.38 -13.83 13.11
CA SER A 158 -6.26 -14.95 13.44
C SER A 158 -6.15 -16.12 12.44
N TYR A 159 -5.49 -15.90 11.30
CA TYR A 159 -5.12 -16.92 10.32
C TYR A 159 -3.61 -17.15 10.28
N ASP A 160 -3.22 -18.30 9.72
CA ASP A 160 -1.83 -18.66 9.46
C ASP A 160 -1.53 -18.43 7.96
N PRO A 161 -0.67 -17.47 7.58
CA PRO A 161 -0.34 -17.21 6.18
C PRO A 161 0.24 -18.43 5.46
N ILE A 162 1.02 -19.28 6.15
CA ILE A 162 1.61 -20.49 5.56
C ILE A 162 0.51 -21.49 5.20
N ARG A 163 -0.48 -21.67 6.08
CA ARG A 163 -1.63 -22.53 5.80
C ARG A 163 -2.49 -21.96 4.66
N LEU A 164 -2.60 -20.64 4.54
CA LEU A 164 -3.33 -19.99 3.45
C LEU A 164 -2.61 -20.20 2.11
N ALA A 165 -1.28 -20.03 2.07
CA ALA A 165 -0.47 -20.33 0.88
C ALA A 165 -0.62 -21.80 0.48
N LYS A 166 -0.40 -22.74 1.40
CA LYS A 166 -0.52 -24.18 1.15
C LYS A 166 -1.93 -24.65 0.74
N SER A 167 -2.96 -23.83 0.96
CA SER A 167 -4.30 -24.17 0.47
C SER A 167 -4.51 -23.80 -1.00
N MET A 168 -3.59 -23.06 -1.63
CA MET A 168 -3.64 -22.72 -3.05
C MET A 168 -3.08 -23.86 -3.91
N ASP A 169 -3.86 -24.30 -4.91
CA ASP A 169 -3.40 -25.24 -5.95
C ASP A 169 -3.08 -24.46 -7.24
N PRO A 170 -1.78 -24.25 -7.56
CA PRO A 170 -1.36 -23.52 -8.76
C PRO A 170 -1.84 -24.16 -10.07
N GLY A 171 -1.86 -25.50 -10.13
CA GLY A 171 -2.20 -26.24 -11.36
C GLY A 171 -3.69 -26.16 -11.70
N ARG A 172 -4.56 -26.05 -10.70
CA ARG A 172 -6.02 -25.96 -10.88
C ARG A 172 -6.59 -24.54 -10.75
N GLY A 173 -5.79 -23.61 -10.22
CA GLY A 173 -6.23 -22.24 -9.91
C GLY A 173 -7.36 -22.23 -8.89
N CYS A 174 -7.21 -22.98 -7.79
CA CYS A 174 -8.26 -23.16 -6.78
C CYS A 174 -7.71 -23.23 -5.36
N PHE A 175 -8.63 -23.20 -4.39
CA PHE A 175 -8.35 -23.39 -2.98
C PHE A 175 -8.81 -24.77 -2.50
N LEU A 176 -7.94 -25.45 -1.76
CA LEU A 176 -8.17 -26.73 -1.09
C LEU A 176 -8.97 -26.56 0.21
N ASP A 177 -8.75 -25.44 0.92
CA ASP A 177 -9.43 -25.12 2.18
C ASP A 177 -9.79 -23.62 2.20
N THR A 178 -11.10 -23.33 2.18
CA THR A 178 -11.62 -21.96 2.21
C THR A 178 -11.99 -21.49 3.61
N SER A 179 -11.85 -22.33 4.65
CA SER A 179 -12.12 -21.92 6.03
C SER A 179 -11.14 -20.85 6.51
N ILE A 180 -9.90 -20.90 6.03
CA ILE A 180 -8.85 -19.93 6.36
C ILE A 180 -9.07 -18.57 5.69
N VAL A 181 -9.67 -18.54 4.50
CA VAL A 181 -10.04 -17.31 3.79
C VAL A 181 -10.97 -16.44 4.64
N LYS A 182 -11.95 -17.06 5.32
CA LYS A 182 -12.87 -16.32 6.20
C LYS A 182 -12.13 -15.60 7.33
N LYS A 183 -11.11 -16.23 7.91
CA LYS A 183 -10.28 -15.62 8.95
C LYS A 183 -9.42 -14.49 8.41
N TRP A 184 -8.80 -14.70 7.24
CA TRP A 184 -8.08 -13.63 6.53
C TRP A 184 -8.98 -12.43 6.23
N LEU A 185 -10.23 -12.64 5.81
CA LEU A 185 -11.19 -11.54 5.57
C LEU A 185 -11.50 -10.73 6.83
N VAL A 186 -11.65 -11.39 7.99
CA VAL A 186 -11.86 -10.71 9.28
C VAL A 186 -10.66 -9.84 9.65
N ASP A 187 -9.45 -10.40 9.53
CA ASP A 187 -8.21 -9.70 9.82
C ASP A 187 -7.94 -8.54 8.86
N ARG A 188 -8.22 -8.74 7.57
CA ARG A 188 -8.14 -7.72 6.54
C ARG A 188 -9.09 -6.57 6.86
N LYS A 189 -10.34 -6.86 7.20
CA LYS A 189 -11.29 -5.83 7.63
C LYS A 189 -10.77 -5.06 8.84
N ARG A 190 -10.29 -5.77 9.87
CA ARG A 190 -9.70 -5.16 11.07
C ARG A 190 -8.55 -4.21 10.74
N LEU A 191 -7.63 -4.63 9.86
CA LEU A 191 -6.52 -3.81 9.40
C LEU A 191 -7.01 -2.56 8.63
N TYR A 192 -7.85 -2.77 7.62
CA TYR A 192 -8.26 -1.67 6.75
C TYR A 192 -9.19 -0.68 7.45
N SER A 193 -10.01 -1.08 8.42
CA SER A 193 -10.78 -0.13 9.24
C SER A 193 -9.87 0.80 10.03
N ARG A 194 -8.65 0.35 10.37
CA ARG A 194 -7.64 1.21 11.02
C ARG A 194 -6.94 2.14 10.01
N LEU A 195 -6.67 1.65 8.79
CA LEU A 195 -6.03 2.43 7.71
C LEU A 195 -6.98 3.46 7.06
N PHE A 196 -8.29 3.21 7.06
CA PHE A 196 -9.32 4.15 6.58
C PHE A 196 -9.90 5.04 7.70
N GLY A 197 -9.34 4.94 8.91
CA GLY A 197 -9.61 5.84 10.02
C GLY A 197 -8.78 7.13 9.96
N TRP A 198 -9.22 8.13 10.73
CA TRP A 198 -8.57 9.46 10.83
C TRP A 198 -7.05 9.37 11.03
N ALA A 199 -6.60 8.47 11.91
CA ALA A 199 -5.20 8.37 12.28
C ALA A 199 -4.27 7.92 11.14
N ASN A 200 -4.77 7.39 10.02
CA ASN A 200 -3.95 7.19 8.82
C ASN A 200 -4.35 8.17 7.71
N LEU A 201 -5.65 8.41 7.50
CA LEU A 201 -6.11 9.28 6.41
C LEU A 201 -5.71 10.76 6.58
N ALA A 202 -5.64 11.28 7.81
CA ALA A 202 -5.24 12.67 8.04
C ALA A 202 -3.77 12.93 7.63
N PRO A 203 -2.75 12.20 8.14
CA PRO A 203 -1.39 12.38 7.67
C PRO A 203 -1.22 12.02 6.19
N HIS A 204 -1.92 11.00 5.70
CA HIS A 204 -1.92 10.64 4.28
C HIS A 204 -2.36 11.81 3.40
N SER A 205 -3.52 12.42 3.69
CA SER A 205 -4.09 13.48 2.85
C SER A 205 -3.20 14.72 2.80
N VAL A 206 -2.57 15.09 3.93
CA VAL A 206 -1.61 16.20 3.96
C VAL A 206 -0.39 15.87 3.08
N MET A 207 0.15 14.65 3.22
CA MET A 207 1.35 14.26 2.52
C MET A 207 1.12 14.10 1.02
N THR A 208 0.01 13.50 0.60
CA THR A 208 -0.44 13.44 -0.80
C THR A 208 -0.51 14.84 -1.40
N SER A 209 -1.19 15.77 -0.73
CA SER A 209 -1.35 17.15 -1.22
C SER A 209 -0.02 17.90 -1.35
N LEU A 210 0.94 17.65 -0.44
CA LEU A 210 2.28 18.23 -0.53
C LEU A 210 3.07 17.70 -1.73
N LEU A 211 2.96 16.39 -2.00
CA LEU A 211 3.66 15.74 -3.10
C LEU A 211 3.08 16.16 -4.45
N GLU A 212 1.76 16.24 -4.57
CA GLU A 212 1.10 16.71 -5.80
C GLU A 212 1.41 18.18 -6.09
N ASP A 213 1.41 19.06 -5.07
CA ASP A 213 1.82 20.45 -5.26
C ASP A 213 3.29 20.57 -5.70
N MET A 214 4.19 19.73 -5.17
CA MET A 214 5.58 19.66 -5.65
C MET A 214 5.70 19.09 -7.07
N PHE A 215 4.84 18.14 -7.44
CA PHE A 215 4.79 17.61 -8.81
C PHE A 215 4.34 18.69 -9.81
N ILE A 216 3.28 19.44 -9.48
CA ILE A 216 2.79 20.56 -10.31
C ILE A 216 3.86 21.65 -10.48
N GLU A 217 4.65 21.92 -9.43
CA GLU A 217 5.78 22.86 -9.50
C GLU A 217 7.01 22.33 -10.26
N GLY A 218 6.97 21.08 -10.75
CA GLY A 218 8.09 20.45 -11.45
C GLY A 218 9.27 20.11 -10.53
N ILE A 219 9.03 20.00 -9.21
CA ILE A 219 10.06 19.65 -8.22
C ILE A 219 10.23 18.12 -8.13
N LEU A 220 9.14 17.35 -8.27
CA LEU A 220 9.22 15.89 -8.36
C LEU A 220 9.51 15.48 -9.80
N ASP A 221 10.69 14.93 -10.05
CA ASP A 221 11.10 14.38 -11.35
C ASP A 221 11.12 12.84 -11.33
N GLU A 222 11.48 12.22 -12.44
CA GLU A 222 11.54 10.74 -12.55
C GLU A 222 12.46 10.11 -11.49
N ALA A 223 13.53 10.80 -11.08
CA ALA A 223 14.47 10.29 -10.10
C ALA A 223 13.85 10.17 -8.71
N PHE A 224 12.81 10.95 -8.39
CA PHE A 224 12.06 10.79 -7.16
C PHE A 224 11.45 9.38 -7.02
N PHE A 225 10.99 8.78 -8.11
CA PHE A 225 10.35 7.46 -8.08
C PHE A 225 11.34 6.31 -7.84
N ASP A 226 12.66 6.58 -7.91
CA ASP A 226 13.73 5.65 -7.53
C ASP A 226 14.26 5.88 -6.10
N MET A 227 13.70 6.83 -5.35
CA MET A 227 14.13 7.11 -3.98
C MET A 227 13.60 6.10 -2.95
N THR A 228 14.18 6.15 -1.75
CA THR A 228 13.67 5.58 -0.50
C THR A 228 12.78 6.58 0.24
N ASP A 229 12.03 6.13 1.25
CA ASP A 229 11.18 7.00 2.08
C ASP A 229 11.98 8.13 2.71
N GLU A 230 13.18 7.85 3.24
CA GLU A 230 14.03 8.85 3.90
C GLU A 230 14.58 9.90 2.92
N GLU A 231 14.90 9.51 1.69
CA GLU A 231 15.30 10.45 0.63
C GLU A 231 14.13 11.34 0.20
N GLY A 232 12.94 10.77 -0.02
CA GLY A 232 11.73 11.53 -0.33
C GLY A 232 11.37 12.51 0.80
N ILE A 233 11.57 12.09 2.04
CA ILE A 233 11.42 12.91 3.24
C ILE A 233 12.41 14.09 3.24
N ALA A 234 13.66 13.86 2.88
CA ALA A 234 14.70 14.88 2.89
C ALA A 234 14.38 15.94 1.83
N MET A 235 13.82 15.50 0.70
CA MET A 235 13.28 16.39 -0.34
C MET A 235 12.12 17.23 0.18
N LEU A 236 11.12 16.61 0.84
CA LEU A 236 10.01 17.34 1.49
C LEU A 236 10.49 18.34 2.55
N LEU A 237 11.49 17.99 3.36
CA LEU A 237 12.09 18.91 4.35
C LEU A 237 12.83 20.09 3.71
N ARG A 238 13.39 19.90 2.51
CA ARG A 238 14.06 20.95 1.74
C ARG A 238 13.07 21.95 1.15
N HIS A 239 11.97 21.46 0.56
CA HIS A 239 11.04 22.27 -0.22
C HIS A 239 9.76 22.68 0.52
N ARG A 240 9.36 21.94 1.56
CA ARG A 240 8.12 22.11 2.33
C ARG A 240 8.35 22.03 3.85
N ARG A 241 9.52 22.50 4.31
CA ARG A 241 10.01 22.40 5.71
C ARG A 241 8.95 22.61 6.78
N ARG A 242 8.21 23.73 6.74
CA ARG A 242 7.22 24.08 7.77
C ARG A 242 6.11 23.02 7.89
N ARG A 243 5.60 22.55 6.75
CA ARG A 243 4.52 21.56 6.70
C ARG A 243 5.01 20.17 7.08
N MET A 244 6.19 19.79 6.58
CA MET A 244 6.80 18.52 6.95
C MET A 244 7.14 18.45 8.44
N ASN A 245 7.65 19.54 9.03
CA ASN A 245 7.90 19.61 10.48
C ASN A 245 6.60 19.50 11.29
N ALA A 246 5.48 20.04 10.80
CA ALA A 246 4.18 19.88 11.45
C ALA A 246 3.76 18.40 11.48
N LEU A 247 3.90 17.67 10.37
CA LEU A 247 3.62 16.22 10.31
C LEU A 247 4.51 15.42 11.27
N LEU A 248 5.82 15.68 11.26
CA LEU A 248 6.78 15.00 12.15
C LEU A 248 6.54 15.30 13.63
N SER A 249 5.97 16.46 13.94
CA SER A 249 5.60 16.87 15.31
C SER A 249 4.22 16.38 15.74
N GLY A 250 3.50 15.64 14.88
CA GLY A 250 2.17 15.13 15.20
C GLY A 250 1.02 16.14 15.04
N HIS A 251 1.23 17.24 14.33
CA HIS A 251 0.20 18.26 14.09
C HIS A 251 -0.62 17.94 12.84
N PHE A 252 -1.74 17.23 13.04
CA PHE A 252 -2.62 16.76 11.96
C PHE A 252 -3.95 17.53 11.90
N PRO A 253 -4.55 17.66 10.71
CA PRO A 253 -5.86 18.27 10.55
C PRO A 253 -6.96 17.37 11.14
N ARG A 254 -8.09 17.97 11.52
CA ARG A 254 -9.26 17.27 12.05
C ARG A 254 -10.18 16.87 10.91
N GLU A 255 -10.79 15.70 11.03
CA GLU A 255 -11.90 15.32 10.16
C GLU A 255 -13.10 16.22 10.46
N VAL A 256 -13.66 16.83 9.42
CA VAL A 256 -14.84 17.72 9.52
C VAL A 256 -16.02 17.24 8.71
N LEU A 257 -15.78 16.41 7.69
CA LEU A 257 -16.82 15.86 6.83
C LEU A 257 -16.40 14.47 6.36
N ARG A 258 -17.34 13.53 6.39
CA ARG A 258 -17.21 12.18 5.83
C ARG A 258 -18.46 11.83 5.06
N LEU A 259 -18.31 11.44 3.81
CA LEU A 259 -19.38 11.06 2.89
C LEU A 259 -19.08 9.70 2.28
N GLU A 260 -20.13 8.90 2.10
CA GLU A 260 -20.05 7.58 1.47
C GLU A 260 -20.92 7.55 0.20
N GLY A 261 -20.53 6.75 -0.78
CA GLY A 261 -21.33 6.50 -1.99
C GLY A 261 -21.19 7.55 -3.09
N LEU A 262 -20.25 8.49 -2.97
CA LEU A 262 -19.88 9.40 -4.06
C LEU A 262 -18.91 8.73 -5.04
N GLU A 263 -18.93 9.09 -6.32
CA GLU A 263 -17.89 8.60 -7.24
C GLU A 263 -16.50 9.07 -6.76
N PRO A 264 -15.46 8.22 -6.82
CA PRO A 264 -14.10 8.63 -6.46
C PRO A 264 -13.63 9.76 -7.36
N LEU A 265 -13.08 10.80 -6.76
CA LEU A 265 -12.44 11.89 -7.50
C LEU A 265 -11.07 11.43 -8.00
N ASP A 266 -10.74 11.76 -9.25
CA ASP A 266 -9.34 11.72 -9.68
C ASP A 266 -8.51 12.75 -8.91
N TRP A 267 -7.18 12.60 -8.96
CA TRP A 267 -6.29 13.38 -8.12
C TRP A 267 -6.27 14.88 -8.47
N GLU A 268 -6.44 15.23 -9.76
CA GLU A 268 -6.44 16.62 -10.25
C GLU A 268 -7.70 17.33 -9.78
N THR A 269 -8.87 16.70 -9.97
CA THR A 269 -10.16 17.20 -9.49
C THR A 269 -10.15 17.36 -7.98
N ARG A 270 -9.68 16.34 -7.25
CA ARG A 270 -9.56 16.37 -5.78
C ARG A 270 -8.61 17.49 -5.31
N PHE A 271 -7.45 17.69 -5.96
CA PHE A 271 -6.51 18.75 -5.61
C PHE A 271 -7.09 20.14 -5.90
N GLY A 272 -7.71 20.31 -7.07
CA GLY A 272 -8.40 21.53 -7.47
C GLY A 272 -9.49 21.92 -6.48
N LEU A 273 -10.29 20.95 -6.05
CA LEU A 273 -11.35 21.12 -5.07
C LEU A 273 -10.83 21.62 -3.71
N GLU A 274 -9.67 21.12 -3.25
CA GLU A 274 -9.04 21.69 -2.05
C GLU A 274 -8.73 23.18 -2.22
N ARG A 275 -8.14 23.56 -3.36
CA ARG A 275 -7.77 24.95 -3.63
C ARG A 275 -9.00 25.84 -3.75
N GLU A 276 -10.07 25.34 -4.36
CA GLU A 276 -11.33 26.06 -4.48
C GLU A 276 -11.98 26.28 -3.11
N ILE A 277 -12.08 25.24 -2.28
CA ILE A 277 -12.65 25.35 -0.93
C ILE A 277 -11.83 26.36 -0.13
N GLU A 278 -10.50 26.30 -0.17
CA GLU A 278 -9.62 27.28 0.48
C GLU A 278 -9.91 28.70 0.00
N GLY A 279 -10.03 28.92 -1.31
CA GLY A 279 -10.34 30.21 -1.90
C GLY A 279 -11.70 30.76 -1.47
N ARG A 280 -12.76 29.93 -1.54
CA ARG A 280 -14.12 30.32 -1.14
C ARG A 280 -14.25 30.61 0.35
N LEU A 281 -13.46 29.93 1.19
CA LEU A 281 -13.42 30.16 2.64
C LEU A 281 -12.45 31.29 3.05
N GLY A 282 -11.70 31.88 2.11
CA GLY A 282 -10.67 32.86 2.42
C GLY A 282 -9.55 32.31 3.32
N ARG A 283 -9.21 31.02 3.16
CA ARG A 283 -8.20 30.33 3.97
C ARG A 283 -6.88 30.23 3.23
N GLU A 284 -5.79 30.11 4.00
CA GLU A 284 -4.46 29.90 3.43
C GLU A 284 -4.36 28.53 2.72
N ARG A 285 -3.48 28.45 1.72
CA ARG A 285 -3.14 27.17 1.06
C ARG A 285 -2.69 26.12 2.09
N PHE A 286 -3.13 24.88 1.86
CA PHE A 286 -2.92 23.74 2.77
C PHE A 286 -3.61 23.91 4.13
N SER A 287 -4.84 24.40 4.12
CA SER A 287 -5.71 24.43 5.30
C SER A 287 -6.87 23.44 5.19
N VAL A 288 -7.14 22.93 3.99
CA VAL A 288 -8.14 21.92 3.65
C VAL A 288 -7.46 20.77 2.91
N PHE A 289 -7.83 19.54 3.24
CA PHE A 289 -7.35 18.34 2.59
C PHE A 289 -8.51 17.40 2.31
N VAL A 290 -8.50 16.78 1.13
CA VAL A 290 -9.54 15.84 0.72
C VAL A 290 -8.90 14.49 0.42
N PHE A 291 -9.43 13.45 1.04
CA PHE A 291 -9.27 12.07 0.61
C PHE A 291 -10.50 11.66 -0.19
N SER A 292 -10.32 11.04 -1.34
CA SER A 292 -11.40 10.39 -2.09
C SER A 292 -10.92 9.06 -2.65
N GLY A 293 -11.67 7.98 -2.39
CA GLY A 293 -11.29 6.66 -2.87
C GLY A 293 -12.23 5.57 -2.39
N ARG A 294 -12.12 4.38 -3.00
CA ARG A 294 -12.84 3.20 -2.50
C ARG A 294 -12.24 2.76 -1.17
N SER A 295 -13.09 2.58 -0.17
CA SER A 295 -12.69 1.89 1.05
C SER A 295 -12.14 0.52 0.70
N LYS A 296 -11.17 0.04 1.48
CA LYS A 296 -10.67 -1.33 1.38
C LYS A 296 -11.12 -2.15 2.58
N GLU A 297 -12.05 -1.69 3.40
CA GLU A 297 -12.50 -2.41 4.61
C GLU A 297 -13.19 -3.74 4.28
N ASP A 298 -14.19 -3.68 3.41
CA ASP A 298 -14.88 -4.86 2.90
C ASP A 298 -14.25 -5.29 1.55
N ARG A 299 -14.23 -6.60 1.27
CA ARG A 299 -13.75 -7.15 -0.02
C ARG A 299 -14.72 -8.21 -0.47
N LYS A 300 -15.27 -8.04 -1.68
CA LYS A 300 -15.99 -9.11 -2.36
C LYS A 300 -14.96 -10.05 -2.99
N LEU A 301 -15.06 -11.34 -2.70
CA LEU A 301 -14.22 -12.37 -3.28
C LEU A 301 -15.07 -13.43 -3.95
N ARG A 302 -14.61 -13.93 -5.10
CA ARG A 302 -15.13 -15.13 -5.76
C ARG A 302 -14.00 -16.14 -5.80
N ILE A 303 -14.17 -17.25 -5.10
CA ILE A 303 -13.13 -18.25 -4.88
C ILE A 303 -13.57 -19.57 -5.49
N LYS A 304 -12.72 -20.12 -6.35
CA LYS A 304 -12.87 -21.46 -6.89
C LYS A 304 -12.29 -22.48 -5.91
N THR A 305 -13.06 -23.49 -5.54
CA THR A 305 -12.60 -24.64 -4.76
C THR A 305 -12.13 -25.76 -5.67
N CYS A 306 -11.27 -26.64 -5.17
CA CYS A 306 -10.69 -27.70 -5.99
C CYS A 306 -11.64 -28.86 -6.32
N ASP A 307 -12.84 -28.87 -5.71
CA ASP A 307 -13.98 -29.70 -6.11
C ASP A 307 -14.81 -29.08 -7.26
N GLY A 308 -14.47 -27.87 -7.71
CA GLY A 308 -15.14 -27.16 -8.80
C GLY A 308 -16.20 -26.16 -8.35
N SER A 309 -16.51 -26.06 -7.06
CA SER A 309 -17.48 -25.08 -6.56
C SER A 309 -16.95 -23.64 -6.66
N LEU A 310 -17.86 -22.68 -6.77
CA LEU A 310 -17.55 -21.25 -6.70
C LEU A 310 -18.21 -20.65 -5.47
N LEU A 311 -17.41 -20.14 -4.54
CA LEU A 311 -17.87 -19.53 -3.31
C LEU A 311 -17.72 -18.02 -3.40
N GLU A 312 -18.72 -17.29 -2.92
CA GLU A 312 -18.65 -15.83 -2.78
C GLU A 312 -18.52 -15.45 -1.31
N PHE A 313 -17.62 -14.51 -1.02
CA PHE A 313 -17.40 -13.97 0.32
C PHE A 313 -17.43 -12.45 0.31
N GLY A 314 -17.84 -11.88 1.45
CA GLY A 314 -17.80 -10.45 1.70
C GLY A 314 -18.79 -9.64 0.84
N ARG A 315 -18.50 -8.35 0.70
CA ARG A 315 -19.30 -7.38 -0.06
C ARG A 315 -18.39 -6.30 -0.63
N GLU A 316 -18.91 -5.54 -1.58
CA GLU A 316 -18.21 -4.36 -2.10
C GLU A 316 -18.05 -3.30 -1.01
N SER A 317 -16.90 -2.65 -0.99
CA SER A 317 -16.66 -1.50 -0.13
C SER A 317 -17.30 -0.24 -0.73
N PRO A 318 -17.85 0.65 0.11
CA PRO A 318 -18.30 1.94 -0.37
C PRO A 318 -17.11 2.80 -0.81
N THR A 319 -17.40 3.73 -1.69
CA THR A 319 -16.55 4.89 -1.90
C THR A 319 -16.64 5.83 -0.72
N LEU A 320 -15.54 6.50 -0.42
CA LEU A 320 -15.38 7.36 0.75
C LEU A 320 -14.73 8.67 0.32
N THR A 321 -15.36 9.78 0.67
CA THR A 321 -14.76 11.11 0.61
C THR A 321 -14.68 11.70 2.01
N VAL A 322 -13.49 12.11 2.44
CA VAL A 322 -13.23 12.67 3.77
C VAL A 322 -12.53 14.01 3.64
N VAL A 323 -13.03 15.02 4.34
CA VAL A 323 -12.42 16.36 4.38
C VAL A 323 -11.80 16.60 5.74
N PHE A 324 -10.56 17.08 5.72
CA PHE A 324 -9.79 17.44 6.90
C PHE A 324 -9.41 18.93 6.89
N THR A 325 -9.44 19.58 8.06
CA THR A 325 -9.04 20.99 8.20
C THR A 325 -8.20 21.25 9.45
N TYR A 326 -7.33 22.26 9.40
CA TYR A 326 -6.58 22.74 10.58
C TYR A 326 -7.37 23.74 11.44
N PHE A 327 -8.51 24.21 10.96
CA PHE A 327 -9.44 25.09 11.66
C PHE A 327 -10.76 24.37 11.92
N ARG A 328 -11.58 24.91 12.82
CA ARG A 328 -12.94 24.41 13.04
C ARG A 328 -13.91 25.21 12.16
N PRO A 329 -14.50 24.61 11.11
CA PRO A 329 -15.48 25.32 10.28
C PRO A 329 -16.74 25.64 11.10
N SER A 330 -17.32 26.80 10.84
CA SER A 330 -18.68 27.15 11.26
C SER A 330 -19.73 26.34 10.49
N GLY A 331 -21.00 26.45 10.91
CA GLY A 331 -22.10 25.72 10.25
C GLY A 331 -22.26 26.09 8.77
N GLU A 332 -22.10 27.37 8.41
CA GLU A 332 -22.18 27.82 7.01
C GLU A 332 -20.96 27.38 6.20
N GLU A 333 -19.75 27.43 6.78
CA GLU A 333 -18.55 26.92 6.11
C GLU A 333 -18.65 25.41 5.86
N LEU A 334 -19.21 24.64 6.79
CA LEU A 334 -19.41 23.20 6.60
C LEU A 334 -20.42 22.88 5.49
N LYS A 335 -21.50 23.68 5.38
CA LYS A 335 -22.45 23.57 4.26
C LYS A 335 -21.77 23.89 2.93
N LEU A 336 -20.91 24.91 2.89
CA LEU A 336 -20.13 25.25 1.70
C LEU A 336 -19.20 24.10 1.30
N ILE A 337 -18.41 23.57 2.24
CA ILE A 337 -17.51 22.43 2.00
C ILE A 337 -18.29 21.25 1.42
N ARG A 338 -19.39 20.86 2.06
CA ARG A 338 -20.26 19.78 1.58
C ARG A 338 -20.77 20.05 0.17
N GLY A 339 -21.27 21.26 -0.08
CA GLY A 339 -21.79 21.64 -1.39
C GLY A 339 -20.74 21.52 -2.49
N CYS A 340 -19.49 21.93 -2.24
CA CYS A 340 -18.40 21.78 -3.21
C CYS A 340 -18.09 20.30 -3.49
N ILE A 341 -18.07 19.45 -2.45
CA ILE A 341 -17.81 18.01 -2.59
C ILE A 341 -18.92 17.30 -3.37
N GLU A 342 -20.19 17.57 -3.06
CA GLU A 342 -21.34 16.91 -3.69
C GLU A 342 -21.58 17.38 -5.14
N SER A 343 -21.15 18.60 -5.50
CA SER A 343 -21.25 19.11 -6.86
C SER A 343 -20.05 18.77 -7.75
N GLY A 344 -18.94 18.30 -7.16
CA GLY A 344 -17.70 18.01 -7.88
C GLY A 344 -17.15 19.21 -8.65
N CYS A 345 -17.33 20.42 -8.12
CA CYS A 345 -17.05 21.69 -8.79
C CYS A 345 -15.69 21.75 -9.47
#